data_AF-A0A2M9P508-F1
#
_entry.id   AF-A0A2M9P508-F1
#
_cell.length_a   1.000
_cell.length_b   1.000
_cell.length_c   1.000
_cell.angle_alpha   90.00
_cell.angle_beta   90.00
_cell.angle_gamma   90.00
#
_symmetry.space_group_name_H-M   'P 1'
#
loop_
_entity.id
_entity.type
_entity.pdbx_description
1 polymer ?
#
loop_
_entity_poly.entity_id
_entity_poly.type
_entity_poly.pdbx_seq_one_letter_code
_entity_poly.pdbx_strand_id
1 'polypeptide(L)'
;GMVYTLKCWRLPLAGRNARGKAIVNLLPIPQGVGIAAIMPVDVPETEWATLQIMFATSDGDVRRNALDDFTNVMRNGKIAMKLPEGVR
;
A
#
# COMPACT_ATOMS: atom_id res chain seq x y z
N GLY A 1 -0.77 -7.73 -7.15
CA GLY A 1 -0.49 -6.94 -5.94
C GLY A 1 -0.03 -5.54 -6.30
N MET A 2 -0.89 -4.56 -6.10
CA MET A 2 -0.59 -3.14 -6.30
C MET A 2 -0.29 -2.48 -4.95
N VAL A 3 0.63 -1.53 -4.93
CA VAL A 3 0.91 -0.67 -3.77
C VAL A 3 0.54 0.77 -4.09
N TYR A 4 -0.01 1.44 -3.10
CA TYR A 4 -0.31 2.86 -3.10
C TYR A 4 0.31 3.49 -1.87
N THR A 5 0.74 4.75 -1.97
CA THR A 5 1.24 5.53 -0.84
C THR A 5 0.39 6.77 -0.65
N LEU A 6 0.18 7.12 0.61
CA LEU A 6 -0.51 8.35 0.98
C LEU A 6 0.15 8.89 2.25
N LYS A 7 0.60 10.14 2.20
CA LYS A 7 1.08 10.81 3.41
C LYS A 7 -0.09 11.01 4.37
N CYS A 8 0.10 10.70 5.66
CA CYS A 8 -0.95 10.71 6.68
C CYS A 8 -1.76 12.02 6.70
N TRP A 9 -1.10 13.16 6.57
CA TRP A 9 -1.72 14.49 6.55
C TRP A 9 -2.63 14.76 5.33
N ARG A 10 -2.60 13.93 4.28
CA ARG A 10 -3.54 14.01 3.15
C ARG A 10 -4.88 13.33 3.45
N LEU A 11 -4.97 12.58 4.54
CA LEU A 11 -6.24 12.01 4.99
C LEU A 11 -7.18 13.15 5.39
N PRO A 12 -8.49 13.02 5.08
CA PRO A 12 -9.46 14.04 5.46
C PRO A 12 -9.56 14.11 6.98
N LEU A 13 -9.30 15.30 7.52
CA LEU A 13 -9.53 15.59 8.93
C LEU A 13 -11.02 15.51 9.22
N ALA A 14 -11.38 14.79 10.28
CA ALA A 14 -12.75 14.65 10.71
C ALA A 14 -12.78 14.58 12.24
N GLY A 15 -13.87 15.07 12.84
CA GLY A 15 -14.07 14.95 14.28
C GLY A 15 -14.16 13.49 14.72
N ARG A 16 -13.94 13.22 16.00
CA ARG A 16 -13.90 11.86 16.57
C ARG A 16 -15.13 11.00 16.25
N ASN A 17 -16.31 11.62 16.14
CA ASN A 17 -17.58 10.94 15.86
C ASN A 17 -17.91 10.84 14.35
N ALA A 18 -17.07 11.40 13.48
CA ALA A 18 -17.30 11.37 12.04
C ALA A 18 -16.83 10.04 11.45
N ARG A 19 -17.55 9.54 10.43
CA ARG A 19 -17.22 8.28 9.75
C ARG A 19 -15.99 8.35 8.83
N GLY A 20 -15.47 9.55 8.57
CA GLY A 20 -14.37 9.76 7.61
C GLY A 20 -14.82 9.63 6.15
N LYS A 21 -13.86 9.44 5.23
CA LYS A 21 -14.13 9.17 3.80
C LYS A 21 -13.73 7.74 3.45
N ALA A 22 -14.44 7.16 2.48
CA ALA A 22 -14.07 5.87 1.92
C ALA A 22 -12.69 5.94 1.22
N ILE A 23 -11.84 4.95 1.50
CA ILE A 23 -10.47 4.89 0.97
C ILE A 23 -10.41 4.75 -0.56
N VAL A 24 -11.41 4.10 -1.16
CA VAL A 24 -11.59 4.00 -2.62
C VAL A 24 -11.80 5.35 -3.31
N ASN A 25 -12.18 6.39 -2.56
CA ASN A 25 -12.30 7.76 -3.06
C ASN A 25 -10.99 8.56 -2.91
N LEU A 26 -10.03 8.05 -2.15
CA LEU A 26 -8.74 8.69 -1.89
C LEU A 26 -7.64 8.15 -2.81
N LEU A 27 -7.70 6.85 -3.11
CA LEU A 27 -6.74 6.14 -3.94
C LEU A 27 -7.47 5.49 -5.13
N PRO A 28 -6.87 5.48 -6.34
CA PRO A 28 -7.50 4.91 -7.53
C PRO A 28 -7.44 3.37 -7.52
N ILE A 29 -8.12 2.76 -6.56
CA ILE A 29 -8.19 1.31 -6.40
C ILE A 29 -9.26 0.78 -7.36
N PRO A 30 -8.96 -0.23 -8.20
CA PRO A 30 -9.96 -0.85 -9.06
C PRO A 30 -11.14 -1.42 -8.27
N GLN A 31 -12.34 -1.36 -8.85
CA GLN A 31 -13.53 -1.95 -8.22
C GLN A 31 -13.37 -3.47 -8.09
N GLY A 32 -13.84 -4.01 -6.96
CA GLY A 32 -13.74 -5.44 -6.65
C GLY A 32 -12.39 -5.88 -6.05
N VAL A 33 -11.40 -4.98 -5.96
CA VAL A 33 -10.12 -5.27 -5.31
C VAL A 33 -10.17 -4.83 -3.85
N GLY A 34 -9.91 -5.78 -2.94
CA GLY A 34 -9.80 -5.52 -1.51
C GLY A 34 -8.44 -4.96 -1.12
N ILE A 35 -8.37 -4.31 0.05
CA ILE A 35 -7.09 -3.91 0.66
C ILE A 35 -6.58 -5.09 1.48
N ALA A 36 -5.40 -5.61 1.12
CA ALA A 36 -4.78 -6.72 1.84
C ALA A 36 -4.15 -6.28 3.16
N ALA A 37 -3.45 -5.14 3.17
CA ALA A 37 -2.77 -4.62 4.34
C ALA A 37 -2.61 -3.09 4.28
N ILE A 38 -2.51 -2.47 5.45
CA ILE A 38 -2.12 -1.06 5.61
C ILE A 38 -0.92 -1.06 6.55
N MET A 39 0.21 -0.51 6.08
CA MET A 39 1.44 -0.46 6.85
C MET A 39 1.86 1.00 7.05
N PRO A 40 1.79 1.54 8.28
CA PRO A 40 2.38 2.83 8.58
C PRO A 40 3.89 2.72 8.54
N VAL A 41 4.54 3.71 7.92
CA VAL A 41 6.00 3.83 7.87
C VAL A 41 6.35 5.15 8.55
N ASP A 42 6.94 5.05 9.74
CA ASP A 42 7.30 6.19 10.60
C ASP A 42 8.81 6.47 10.61
N VAL A 43 9.56 5.77 9.77
CA VAL A 43 11.00 6.00 9.61
C VAL A 43 11.27 7.02 8.49
N PRO A 44 12.33 7.85 8.61
CA PRO A 44 12.75 8.76 7.55
C PRO A 44 13.04 8.03 6.24
N GLU A 45 12.67 8.63 5.10
CA GLU A 45 12.87 8.02 3.77
C GLU A 45 14.35 7.68 3.48
N THR A 46 15.29 8.41 4.08
CA THR A 46 16.74 8.17 3.97
C THR A 46 17.16 6.82 4.56
N GLU A 47 16.38 6.24 5.47
CA GLU A 47 16.67 4.98 6.14
C GLU A 47 15.97 3.78 5.48
N TRP A 48 15.09 4.02 4.50
CA TRP A 48 14.27 2.97 3.87
C TRP A 48 15.09 1.90 3.15
N ALA A 49 16.30 2.23 2.67
CA ALA A 49 17.20 1.27 2.04
C ALA A 49 17.63 0.12 2.97
N THR A 50 17.55 0.32 4.29
CA THR A 50 17.86 -0.73 5.29
C THR A 50 16.67 -1.62 5.63
N LEU A 51 15.47 -1.24 5.17
CA LEU A 51 14.21 -1.92 5.47
C LEU A 51 13.73 -2.77 4.31
N GLN A 52 12.96 -3.80 4.65
CA GLN A 52 12.44 -4.79 3.70
C GLN A 52 10.93 -4.89 3.86
N ILE A 53 10.22 -5.02 2.74
CA ILE A 53 8.81 -5.39 2.71
C ILE A 53 8.70 -6.84 2.25
N MET A 54 7.95 -7.61 3.03
CA MET A 54 7.59 -8.99 2.71
C MET A 54 6.14 -9.04 2.26
N PHE A 55 5.91 -9.64 1.10
CA PHE A 55 4.59 -9.96 0.58
C PHE A 55 4.41 -11.48 0.58
N ALA A 56 3.21 -11.93 0.94
CA ALA A 56 2.83 -13.33 0.88
C ALA A 56 1.47 -13.45 0.17
N THR A 57 1.28 -14.53 -0.59
CA THR A 57 0.04 -14.83 -1.31
C THR A 57 -0.72 -16.00 -0.68
N SER A 58 -1.99 -16.15 -1.05
CA SER A 58 -2.81 -17.31 -0.66
C SER A 58 -2.22 -18.67 -1.04
N ASP A 59 -1.42 -18.70 -2.10
CA ASP A 59 -0.87 -19.92 -2.69
C ASP A 59 0.50 -20.30 -2.09
N GLY A 60 0.98 -19.50 -1.14
CA GLY A 60 2.24 -19.73 -0.44
C GLY A 60 3.47 -19.08 -1.08
N ASP A 61 3.29 -18.28 -2.14
CA ASP A 61 4.38 -17.51 -2.72
C ASP A 61 4.76 -16.35 -1.80
N VAL A 62 6.07 -16.16 -1.61
CA VAL A 62 6.62 -15.07 -0.82
C VAL A 62 7.57 -14.25 -1.67
N ARG A 63 7.45 -12.92 -1.57
CA ARG A 63 8.36 -11.98 -2.22
C ARG A 63 8.89 -10.97 -1.23
N ARG A 64 10.21 -10.81 -1.20
CA ARG A 64 10.90 -9.74 -0.48
C ARG A 64 11.34 -8.67 -1.46
N ASN A 65 11.02 -7.41 -1.17
CA ASN A 65 11.58 -6.24 -1.84
C ASN A 65 12.16 -5.30 -0.79
N ALA A 66 13.14 -4.48 -1.18
CA ALA A 66 13.60 -3.39 -0.34
C ALA A 66 12.52 -2.30 -0.27
N LEU A 67 12.44 -1.56 0.84
CA LEU A 67 11.42 -0.52 1.01
C LEU A 67 11.73 0.71 0.14
N ASP A 68 13.00 0.94 -0.19
CA ASP A 68 13.46 2.01 -1.09
C ASP A 68 12.88 1.90 -2.52
N ASP A 69 12.57 0.68 -2.98
CA ASP A 69 11.83 0.43 -4.22
C ASP A 69 10.47 1.15 -4.24
N PHE A 70 9.92 1.52 -3.08
CA PHE A 70 8.64 2.19 -2.93
C PHE A 70 8.75 3.68 -2.58
N THR A 71 9.93 4.28 -2.70
CA THR A 71 10.12 5.75 -2.56
C THR A 71 9.28 6.54 -3.56
N ASN A 72 9.27 6.10 -4.82
CA ASN A 72 8.50 6.75 -5.89
C ASN A 72 7.33 5.87 -6.35
N VAL A 73 6.20 5.98 -5.63
CA VAL A 73 4.92 5.38 -6.04
C VAL A 73 4.06 6.47 -6.67
N MET A 74 3.78 6.28 -7.97
CA MET A 74 2.95 7.19 -8.74
C MET A 74 1.50 7.17 -8.23
N ARG A 75 0.71 8.19 -8.60
CA ARG A 75 -0.69 8.31 -8.15
C ARG A 75 -1.56 7.13 -8.56
N ASN A 76 -1.28 6.50 -9.71
CA ASN A 76 -1.94 5.29 -10.19
C ASN A 76 -1.46 4.00 -9.52
N GLY A 77 -0.56 4.11 -8.53
CA GLY A 77 0.04 2.98 -7.83
C GLY A 77 1.26 2.41 -8.55
N LYS A 78 1.93 1.47 -7.88
CA LYS A 78 3.08 0.72 -8.40
C LYS A 78 2.82 -0.77 -8.28
N ILE A 79 3.28 -1.55 -9.26
CA ILE A 79 3.19 -3.02 -9.20
C ILE A 79 4.22 -3.51 -8.16
N ALA A 80 3.73 -4.07 -7.05
CA ALA A 80 4.59 -4.67 -6.01
C ALA A 80 4.88 -6.15 -6.30
N MET A 81 3.88 -6.85 -6.83
CA MET A 81 3.95 -8.27 -7.18
C MET A 81 2.96 -8.57 -8.31
N LYS A 82 3.39 -9.36 -9.30
CA LYS A 82 2.49 -9.97 -10.28
C LYS A 82 1.85 -11.20 -9.64
N LEU A 83 0.53 -11.21 -9.56
CA LEU A 83 -0.23 -12.34 -9.03
C LEU A 83 -0.68 -13.21 -10.22
N PRO A 84 -0.56 -14.55 -10.13
CA PRO A 84 -1.22 -15.46 -11.05
C PRO A 84 -2.76 -15.31 -10.95
N GLU A 85 -3.47 -15.83 -11.95
CA GLU A 85 -4.94 -15.80 -11.96
C GLU A 85 -5.50 -16.62 -10.78
N GLY A 86 -6.47 -16.05 -10.05
CA GLY A 86 -7.08 -16.68 -8.87
C GLY A 86 -6.35 -16.45 -7.53
N VAL A 87 -5.11 -15.97 -7.56
CA VAL A 87 -4.28 -15.76 -6.36
C VAL A 87 -4.54 -14.40 -5.73
N ARG A 88 -4.66 -14.35 -4.40
CA ARG A 88 -4.88 -13.12 -3.63
C ARG A 88 -3.70 -12.77 -2.74
#